data_AF-A0A9P6BPQ7-F1
#
_entry.id   AF-A0A9P6BPQ7-F1
#
_cell.length_a   1.000
_cell.length_b   1.000
_cell.length_c   1.000
_cell.angle_alpha   90.00
_cell.angle_beta   90.00
_cell.angle_gamma   90.00
#
_symmetry.space_group_name_H-M   'P 1'
#
loop_
_entity.id
_entity.type
_entity.pdbx_description
1 polymer ?
#
loop_
_entity_poly.entity_id
_entity_poly.type
_entity_poly.pdbx_seq_one_letter_code
_entity_poly.pdbx_strand_id
1 'polypeptide(L)'
;MLSNPVEFNFGGHEYNFTGVFCVEPRVGPPGVVFKETILVGFTTMTDQEINQVIQTLSKEYSGDSYALLTRNCNHFSSDMAYRLTGSRPPGWFPYARLGSKHISVIT
;
A
#
# COMPACT_ATOMS: atom_id res chain seq x y z
N MET A 1 -1.33 13.10 15.28
CA MET A 1 -1.94 11.76 15.31
C MET A 1 -3.21 11.84 14.50
N LEU A 2 -3.25 11.21 13.34
CA LEU A 2 -4.45 11.12 12.51
C LEU A 2 -5.57 10.50 13.36
N SER A 3 -6.73 11.15 13.37
CA SER A 3 -7.86 10.84 14.26
C SER A 3 -8.57 9.50 13.98
N ASN A 4 -8.13 8.75 12.98
CA ASN A 4 -8.31 7.30 12.84
C ASN A 4 -7.22 6.77 11.89
N PRO A 5 -6.51 5.68 12.23
CA PRO A 5 -5.55 5.06 11.32
C PRO A 5 -6.29 4.45 10.13
N VAL A 6 -5.81 4.70 8.91
CA VAL A 6 -6.30 4.10 7.67
C VAL A 6 -5.20 3.31 6.99
N GLU A 7 -5.57 2.25 6.28
CA GLU A 7 -4.62 1.41 5.54
C GLU A 7 -4.84 1.55 4.04
N PHE A 8 -3.84 2.04 3.31
CA PHE A 8 -3.89 2.19 1.86
C PHE A 8 -3.48 0.90 1.15
N ASN A 9 -4.20 0.58 0.07
CA ASN A 9 -4.07 -0.64 -0.72
C ASN A 9 -4.16 -0.29 -2.21
N PHE A 10 -3.70 -1.20 -3.06
CA PHE A 10 -3.84 -1.10 -4.51
C PHE A 10 -4.51 -2.35 -5.08
N GLY A 11 -5.55 -2.15 -5.89
CA GLY A 11 -6.33 -3.20 -6.53
C GLY A 11 -6.59 -2.90 -8.01
N GLY A 12 -6.81 -3.96 -8.78
CA GLY A 12 -7.06 -3.86 -10.22
C GLY A 12 -8.52 -3.67 -10.59
N HIS A 13 -8.77 -2.87 -11.62
CA HIS A 13 -10.05 -2.71 -12.31
C HIS A 13 -9.83 -2.20 -13.73
N GLU A 14 -10.83 -2.26 -14.61
CA GLU A 14 -10.68 -1.94 -16.04
C GLU A 14 -10.60 -0.43 -16.38
N TYR A 15 -10.85 0.46 -15.43
CA TYR A 15 -10.91 1.90 -15.67
C TYR A 15 -9.57 2.61 -15.45
N ASN A 16 -9.32 3.65 -16.26
CA ASN A 16 -8.16 4.55 -16.16
C ASN A 16 -8.32 5.60 -15.04
N PHE A 17 -8.61 5.14 -13.83
CA PHE A 17 -8.53 5.94 -12.60
C PHE A 17 -7.79 5.14 -11.52
N THR A 18 -7.52 5.78 -10.38
CA THR A 18 -6.74 5.16 -9.29
C THR A 18 -7.29 3.81 -8.84
N GLY A 19 -6.43 2.81 -8.77
CA GLY A 19 -6.72 1.56 -8.07
C GLY A 19 -6.39 1.64 -6.58
N VAL A 20 -5.95 2.80 -6.08
CA VAL A 20 -5.62 3.01 -4.67
C VAL A 20 -6.89 3.25 -3.87
N PHE A 21 -7.07 2.49 -2.80
CA PHE A 21 -8.20 2.60 -1.88
C PHE A 21 -7.72 2.47 -0.43
N CYS A 22 -8.54 2.89 0.53
CA CYS A 22 -8.27 2.70 1.95
C CYS A 22 -9.29 1.76 2.61
N VAL A 23 -8.83 1.04 3.63
CA VAL A 23 -9.65 0.20 4.50
C VAL A 23 -9.28 0.46 5.95
N GLU A 24 -10.10 -0.05 6.86
CA GLU A 24 -9.70 -0.17 8.26
C GLU A 24 -8.46 -1.07 8.38
N PRO A 25 -7.47 -0.69 9.21
CA PRO A 25 -6.27 -1.48 9.37
C PRO A 25 -6.58 -2.94 9.73
N ARG A 26 -5.89 -3.88 9.07
CA ARG A 26 -6.00 -5.34 9.28
C ARG A 26 -7.31 -5.99 8.84
N VAL A 27 -8.21 -5.27 8.18
CA VAL A 27 -9.45 -5.86 7.63
C VAL A 27 -9.21 -6.44 6.24
N GLY A 28 -8.50 -5.71 5.38
CA GLY A 28 -8.24 -6.10 3.99
C GLY A 28 -9.50 -6.14 3.11
N PRO A 29 -9.34 -6.20 1.76
CA PRO A 29 -10.49 -6.37 0.86
C PRO A 29 -11.04 -7.82 0.88
N PRO A 30 -12.25 -8.07 0.35
CA PRO A 30 -12.84 -9.40 0.32
C PRO A 30 -11.91 -10.48 -0.24
N GLY A 31 -11.84 -11.62 0.47
CA GLY A 31 -10.99 -12.74 0.08
C GLY A 31 -9.52 -12.58 0.47
N VAL A 32 -9.12 -11.47 1.10
CA VAL A 32 -7.78 -11.25 1.63
C VAL A 32 -7.78 -11.36 3.15
N VAL A 33 -6.81 -12.11 3.69
CA VAL A 33 -6.67 -12.31 5.15
C VAL A 33 -5.41 -11.60 5.63
N PHE A 34 -5.56 -10.79 6.68
CA PHE A 34 -4.42 -10.20 7.38
C PHE A 34 -3.54 -11.30 7.97
N LYS A 35 -2.24 -11.23 7.70
CA LYS A 35 -1.27 -12.18 8.24
C LYS A 35 -0.45 -11.58 9.37
N GLU A 36 0.15 -10.41 9.11
CA GLU A 36 1.12 -9.79 10.00
C GLU A 36 1.31 -8.30 9.67
N THR A 37 1.85 -7.56 10.63
CA THR A 37 2.30 -6.19 10.47
C THR A 37 3.82 -6.16 10.46
N ILE A 38 4.41 -5.43 9.51
CA ILE A 38 5.85 -5.16 9.47
C ILE A 38 6.06 -3.66 9.69
N LEU A 39 6.88 -3.31 10.69
CA LEU A 39 7.40 -1.95 10.85
C LEU A 39 8.53 -1.75 9.84
N VAL A 40 8.39 -0.76 8.95
CA VAL A 40 9.42 -0.45 7.93
C VAL A 40 10.25 0.77 8.30
N GLY A 41 9.66 1.72 9.02
CA GLY A 41 10.35 2.92 9.47
C GLY A 41 9.40 3.89 10.14
N PHE A 42 9.89 5.10 10.39
CA PHE A 42 9.12 6.21 10.91
C PHE A 42 9.26 7.41 9.96
N THR A 43 8.23 8.22 9.87
CA THR A 43 8.27 9.49 9.13
C THR A 43 8.11 10.70 10.05
N THR A 44 8.78 11.79 9.71
CA THR A 44 8.56 13.11 10.32
C THR A 44 7.67 14.01 9.46
N MET A 45 7.14 13.47 8.35
CA MET A 45 6.22 14.18 7.48
C MET A 45 4.94 14.57 8.24
N THR A 46 4.43 15.74 7.91
CA THR A 46 3.12 16.21 8.34
C THR A 46 2.00 15.45 7.61
N ASP A 47 0.78 15.50 8.16
CA ASP A 47 -0.40 14.92 7.52
C ASP A 47 -0.63 15.47 6.10
N GLN A 48 -0.26 16.72 5.84
CA GLN A 48 -0.35 17.33 4.51
C GLN A 48 0.66 16.73 3.53
N GLU A 49 1.91 16.54 3.95
CA GLU A 49 2.95 15.91 3.12
C GLU A 49 2.62 14.43 2.85
N ILE A 50 2.14 13.70 3.85
CA ILE A 50 1.66 12.33 3.69
C ILE A 50 0.53 12.29 2.64
N ASN A 51 -0.45 13.18 2.74
CA ASN A 51 -1.52 13.27 1.75
C ASN A 51 -1.00 13.57 0.34
N GLN A 52 0.02 14.40 0.18
CA GLN A 52 0.64 14.67 -1.12
C GLN A 52 1.33 13.42 -1.69
N VAL A 53 2.00 12.63 -0.85
CA VAL A 53 2.58 11.33 -1.26
C VAL A 53 1.48 10.38 -1.73
N ILE A 54 0.40 10.23 -0.97
CA ILE A 54 -0.74 9.36 -1.34
C ILE A 54 -1.42 9.83 -2.62
N GLN A 55 -1.60 11.14 -2.82
CA GLN A 55 -2.17 11.68 -4.05
C GLN A 55 -1.28 11.42 -5.26
N THR A 56 0.04 11.51 -5.09
CA THR A 56 1.01 11.19 -6.14
C THR A 56 0.95 9.72 -6.50
N LEU A 57 0.99 8.82 -5.51
CA LEU A 57 0.85 7.39 -5.72
C LEU A 57 -0.50 7.03 -6.37
N SER A 58 -1.60 7.67 -5.98
CA SER A 58 -2.92 7.45 -6.58
C SER A 58 -2.96 7.77 -8.07
N LYS A 59 -2.15 8.73 -8.55
CA LYS A 59 -2.02 9.03 -9.98
C LYS A 59 -1.16 8.01 -10.72
N GLU A 60 -0.13 7.48 -10.06
CA GLU A 60 0.79 6.50 -10.65
C GLU A 60 0.19 5.08 -10.69
N TYR A 61 -0.66 4.74 -9.73
CA TYR A 61 -1.27 3.41 -9.57
C TYR A 61 -2.73 3.41 -10.05
N SER A 62 -2.93 3.54 -11.36
CA SER A 62 -4.26 3.34 -11.96
C SER A 62 -4.68 1.86 -11.90
N GLY A 63 -5.97 1.59 -11.73
CA GLY A 63 -6.48 0.22 -11.56
C GLY A 63 -6.26 -0.64 -12.80
N ASP A 64 -6.29 -0.04 -14.00
CA ASP A 64 -6.01 -0.72 -15.27
C ASP A 64 -4.52 -1.07 -15.45
N SER A 65 -3.63 -0.52 -14.61
CA SER A 65 -2.22 -0.89 -14.58
C SER A 65 -1.90 -2.08 -13.67
N TYR A 66 -2.88 -2.62 -12.95
CA TYR A 66 -2.66 -3.72 -12.01
C TYR A 66 -2.23 -4.99 -12.74
N ALA A 67 -1.08 -5.54 -12.32
CA ALA A 67 -0.55 -6.79 -12.82
C ALA A 67 -0.11 -7.68 -11.65
N LEU A 68 -0.69 -8.88 -11.56
CA LEU A 68 -0.53 -9.77 -10.41
C LEU A 68 0.93 -10.07 -10.04
N LEU A 69 1.82 -10.16 -11.02
CA LEU A 69 3.23 -10.53 -10.81
C LEU A 69 4.20 -9.34 -10.78
N THR A 70 3.84 -8.24 -11.44
CA THR A 70 4.79 -7.13 -11.72
C THR A 70 4.35 -5.77 -11.19
N ARG A 71 3.07 -5.62 -10.80
CA ARG A 71 2.49 -4.37 -10.31
C ARG A 71 1.23 -4.64 -9.50
N ASN A 72 1.40 -5.10 -8.26
CA ASN A 72 0.31 -5.47 -7.35
C ASN A 72 0.37 -4.66 -6.04
N CYS A 73 -0.48 -5.01 -5.07
CA CYS A 73 -0.53 -4.35 -3.76
C CYS A 73 0.82 -4.32 -3.03
N ASN A 74 1.68 -5.34 -3.16
CA ASN A 74 2.98 -5.38 -2.48
C ASN A 74 3.98 -4.39 -3.08
N HIS A 75 3.93 -4.17 -4.39
CA HIS A 75 4.74 -3.13 -5.05
C HIS A 75 4.32 -1.74 -4.56
N PHE A 76 3.00 -1.50 -4.50
CA PHE A 76 2.44 -0.28 -3.95
C PHE A 76 2.88 -0.05 -2.49
N SER A 77 2.74 -1.06 -1.61
CA SER A 77 3.14 -0.95 -0.20
C SER A 77 4.63 -0.66 -0.04
N SER A 78 5.50 -1.27 -0.86
CA SER A 78 6.94 -1.01 -0.83
C SER A 78 7.30 0.41 -1.30
N ASP A 79 6.64 0.90 -2.36
CA ASP A 79 6.85 2.27 -2.85
C ASP A 79 6.33 3.31 -1.87
N MET A 80 5.15 3.10 -1.30
CA MET A 80 4.60 3.95 -0.25
C MET A 80 5.51 4.00 0.97
N ALA A 81 5.96 2.84 1.47
CA ALA A 81 6.89 2.77 2.60
C ALA A 81 8.20 3.54 2.32
N TYR A 82 8.75 3.37 1.12
CA TYR A 82 9.97 4.06 0.71
C TYR A 82 9.78 5.58 0.63
N ARG A 83 8.67 6.06 0.07
CA ARG A 83 8.39 7.50 -0.04
C ARG A 83 8.15 8.16 1.30
N LEU A 84 7.51 7.44 2.24
CA LEU A 84 7.21 7.98 3.57
C LEU A 84 8.43 7.93 4.51
N THR A 85 9.25 6.87 4.43
CA THR A 85 10.28 6.58 5.45
C THR A 85 11.72 6.55 4.93
N GLY A 86 11.90 6.59 3.60
CA GLY A 86 13.20 6.32 2.95
C GLY A 86 13.65 4.86 2.99
N SER A 87 12.86 3.97 3.61
CA SER A 87 13.19 2.55 3.81
C SER A 87 12.24 1.63 3.05
N ARG A 88 12.78 0.54 2.52
CA ARG A 88 11.97 -0.51 1.87
C ARG A 88 11.71 -1.67 2.85
N PRO A 89 10.63 -2.43 2.65
CA PRO A 89 10.44 -3.68 3.36
C PRO A 89 11.63 -4.65 3.17
N PRO A 90 11.85 -5.60 4.10
CA PRO A 90 12.94 -6.57 4.03
C PRO A 90 12.99 -7.36 2.70
N GLY A 91 14.15 -7.91 2.35
CA GLY A 91 14.33 -8.64 1.08
C GLY A 91 13.43 -9.89 0.89
N TRP A 92 12.94 -10.48 1.98
CA TRP A 92 11.97 -11.59 1.93
C TRP A 92 10.53 -11.12 1.69
N PHE A 93 10.29 -9.79 1.65
CA PHE A 93 8.99 -9.22 1.41
C PHE A 93 8.44 -9.67 0.04
N PRO A 94 7.18 -10.14 -0.01
CA PRO A 94 6.71 -10.89 -1.16
C PRO A 94 6.19 -9.99 -2.28
N TYR A 95 7.03 -9.62 -3.24
CA TYR A 95 6.61 -8.77 -4.37
C TYR A 95 5.70 -9.49 -5.38
N ALA A 96 5.92 -10.79 -5.61
CA ALA A 96 5.09 -11.61 -6.48
C ALA A 96 4.49 -12.75 -5.65
N ARG A 97 3.16 -12.72 -5.44
CA ARG A 97 2.46 -13.79 -4.73
C ARG A 97 1.20 -14.21 -5.46
N LEU A 98 1.06 -15.52 -5.61
CA LEU A 98 -0.21 -16.18 -5.85
C LEU A 98 -0.86 -16.44 -4.50
N GLY A 99 -2.03 -15.85 -4.26
CA GLY A 99 -2.82 -16.04 -3.03
C GLY A 99 -2.94 -14.81 -2.13
N SER A 100 -4.03 -14.78 -1.37
CA SER A 100 -4.60 -13.58 -0.74
C SER A 100 -4.13 -13.34 0.69
N LYS A 101 -2.83 -13.15 0.92
CA LYS A 101 -2.28 -12.79 2.25
C LYS A 101 -1.73 -11.39 2.24
N HIS A 102 -2.32 -10.53 3.06
CA HIS A 102 -1.93 -9.12 3.20
C HIS A 102 -0.92 -8.94 4.34
N ILE A 103 0.08 -8.09 4.09
CA ILE A 103 1.06 -7.68 5.08
C ILE A 103 0.93 -6.17 5.21
N SER A 104 0.52 -5.70 6.39
CA SER A 104 0.36 -4.28 6.66
C SER A 104 1.73 -3.66 6.94
N VAL A 105 2.07 -2.61 6.21
CA VAL A 105 3.26 -1.79 6.49
C VAL A 105 2.83 -0.59 7.32
N ILE A 106 3.36 -0.46 8.54
CA ILE A 106 3.19 0.73 9.37
C ILE A 106 4.42 1.62 9.20
N THR A 107 4.15 2.91 9.02
CA THR A 107 5.10 4.03 8.89
C THR A 107 4.84 5.08 9.96
#